data_AF-A0A7J8AMN7-F1
#
_entry.id   AF-A0A7J8AMN7-F1
#
_cell.length_a   1.000
_cell.length_b   1.000
_cell.length_c   1.000
_cell.angle_alpha   90.00
_cell.angle_beta   90.00
_cell.angle_gamma   90.00
#
_symmetry.space_group_name_H-M   'P 1'
#
loop_
_entity.id
_entity.type
_entity.pdbx_description
1 polymer ?
#
loop_
_entity_poly.entity_id
_entity_poly.type
_entity_poly.pdbx_seq_one_letter_code
_entity_poly.pdbx_strand_id
1 'polypeptide(L)'
;MELALGRFPYPQIQKNQGSLMPLQLLQCIVDEDSPVLPVGEFSEPFVHFITQCMRKQPKERPAPEELMGHPFIVQFNDGNAAVVSMWVCRALEERRSQQGPP
;
A
#
# COMPACT_ATOMS: atom_id res chain seq x y z
N MET A 1 0.04 0.67 0.36
CA MET A 1 1.46 0.88 0.00
C MET A 1 2.14 -0.41 -0.44
N GLU A 2 2.24 -1.44 0.42
CA GLU A 2 2.88 -2.73 0.07
C GLU A 2 2.39 -3.33 -1.26
N LEU A 3 1.07 -3.40 -1.44
CA LEU A 3 0.44 -3.88 -2.69
C LEU A 3 0.84 -3.06 -3.92
N ALA A 4 1.04 -1.75 -3.77
CA ALA A 4 1.45 -0.88 -4.87
C ALA A 4 2.94 -1.08 -5.23
N LEU A 5 3.77 -1.36 -4.22
CA LEU A 5 5.22 -1.55 -4.40
C LEU A 5 5.62 -3.01 -4.70
N GLY A 6 4.71 -3.96 -4.52
CA GLY A 6 4.98 -5.40 -4.59
C GLY A 6 5.90 -5.93 -3.48
N ARG A 7 6.19 -5.11 -2.45
CA ARG A 7 7.09 -5.45 -1.35
C ARG A 7 6.77 -4.65 -0.09
N PHE A 8 7.16 -5.18 1.07
CA PHE A 8 6.98 -4.50 2.34
C PHE A 8 7.74 -3.15 2.36
N PRO A 9 7.12 -2.04 2.77
CA PRO A 9 7.63 -0.70 2.51
C PRO A 9 8.76 -0.22 3.43
N TYR A 10 9.10 -0.97 4.49
CA TYR A 10 10.21 -0.60 5.38
C TYR A 10 11.53 -1.22 4.88
N PRO A 11 12.48 -0.41 4.36
CA PRO A 11 13.68 -0.90 3.67
C PRO A 11 14.68 -1.61 4.60
N GLN A 12 14.62 -1.34 5.91
CA GLN A 12 15.49 -1.98 6.91
C GLN A 12 15.23 -3.50 7.03
N ILE A 13 14.07 -3.99 6.57
CA ILE A 13 13.78 -5.44 6.45
C ILE A 13 14.51 -6.06 5.26
N GLN A 14 14.81 -5.29 4.21
CA GLN A 14 15.37 -5.81 2.96
C GLN A 14 16.91 -5.85 2.96
N LYS A 15 17.57 -4.99 3.75
CA LYS A 15 19.04 -4.93 3.82
C LYS A 15 19.67 -6.02 4.70
N ASN A 16 18.94 -6.52 5.68
CA ASN A 16 19.34 -7.71 6.43
C ASN A 16 18.71 -8.92 5.73
N GLN A 17 19.51 -9.90 5.31
CA GLN A 17 19.07 -11.17 4.69
C GLN A 17 18.36 -12.10 5.70
N GLY A 18 17.45 -11.52 6.46
CA GLY A 18 16.71 -12.09 7.56
C GLY A 18 15.78 -11.00 8.06
N SER A 19 14.48 -11.30 8.07
CA SER A 19 13.43 -10.47 8.65
C SER A 19 13.97 -9.72 9.88
N LEU A 20 13.76 -8.40 9.97
CA LEU A 20 13.96 -7.72 11.24
C LEU A 20 13.23 -8.53 12.31
N MET A 21 13.91 -8.80 13.42
CA MET A 21 13.22 -9.37 14.57
C MET A 21 12.10 -8.40 14.95
N PRO A 22 10.90 -8.86 15.33
CA PRO A 22 9.72 -8.01 15.51
C PRO A 22 9.99 -6.70 16.30
N LEU A 23 10.87 -6.75 17.30
CA LEU A 23 11.29 -5.58 18.08
C LEU A 23 12.03 -4.51 17.26
N GLN A 24 12.92 -4.90 16.34
CA GLN A 24 13.64 -3.94 15.49
C GLN A 24 12.68 -3.25 14.49
N LEU A 25 11.68 -3.97 13.99
CA LEU A 25 10.64 -3.37 13.15
C LEU A 25 9.81 -2.37 13.95
N LEU A 26 9.37 -2.74 15.16
CA LEU A 26 8.66 -1.80 16.04
C LEU A 26 9.48 -0.55 16.31
N GLN A 27 10.78 -0.70 16.59
CA GLN A 27 11.69 0.44 16.77
C GLN A 27 11.75 1.32 15.52
N CYS A 28 11.88 0.71 14.34
CA CYS A 28 11.90 1.45 13.08
C CYS A 28 10.58 2.22 12.84
N ILE A 29 9.42 1.63 13.14
CA ILE A 29 8.12 2.30 13.03
C ILE A 29 8.03 3.48 14.01
N VAL A 30 8.57 3.33 15.21
CA VAL A 30 8.52 4.35 16.28
C VAL A 30 9.52 5.48 16.08
N ASP A 31 10.70 5.21 15.54
CA ASP A 31 11.79 6.19 15.50
C ASP A 31 11.99 6.80 14.11
N GLU A 32 11.95 6.00 13.05
CA GLU A 32 12.24 6.45 11.68
C GLU A 32 11.04 7.17 11.04
N ASP A 33 11.32 7.90 9.96
CA ASP A 33 10.27 8.49 9.14
C ASP A 33 9.38 7.41 8.52
N SER A 34 8.09 7.70 8.43
CA SER A 34 7.15 6.79 7.78
C SER A 34 7.46 6.66 6.30
N PRO A 35 7.37 5.45 5.72
CA PRO A 35 7.65 5.26 4.31
C PRO A 35 6.68 6.07 3.46
N VAL A 36 7.16 6.53 2.31
CA VAL A 36 6.40 7.29 1.31
C VAL A 36 6.40 6.53 -0.02
N LEU A 37 5.36 6.70 -0.82
CA LEU A 37 5.36 6.18 -2.18
C LEU A 37 6.37 6.97 -3.04
N PRO A 38 7.10 6.32 -3.97
CA PRO A 38 7.97 6.99 -4.93
C PRO A 38 7.19 8.02 -5.77
N VAL A 39 7.67 9.26 -5.77
CA VAL A 39 7.10 10.33 -6.60
C VAL A 39 7.44 10.05 -8.07
N GLY A 40 6.46 10.24 -8.96
CA GLY A 40 6.61 10.01 -10.40
C GLY A 40 6.27 8.61 -10.88
N GLU A 41 6.23 7.61 -9.98
CA GLU A 41 5.73 6.25 -10.31
C GLU A 41 4.21 6.11 -10.11
N PHE A 42 3.65 6.93 -9.21
CA PHE A 42 2.24 6.93 -8.84
C PHE A 42 1.62 8.30 -9.05
N SER A 43 0.29 8.34 -9.20
CA SER A 43 -0.43 9.61 -9.31
C SER A 43 -0.28 10.45 -8.04
N GLU A 44 -0.15 11.76 -8.19
CA GLU A 44 -0.01 12.68 -7.04
C GLU A 44 -1.15 12.54 -6.01
N PRO A 45 -2.44 12.39 -6.41
CA PRO A 45 -3.51 12.13 -5.44
C PRO A 45 -3.31 10.83 -4.66
N PHE A 46 -2.79 9.77 -5.29
CA PHE A 46 -2.54 8.50 -4.62
C PHE A 46 -1.38 8.60 -3.62
N VAL A 47 -0.27 9.24 -4.04
CA VAL A 47 0.86 9.51 -3.14
C VAL A 47 0.42 10.33 -1.94
N HIS A 48 -0.33 11.42 -2.19
CA HIS A 48 -0.84 12.27 -1.12
C HIS A 48 -1.79 11.51 -0.17
N PHE A 49 -2.73 10.72 -0.69
CA PHE A 49 -3.64 9.91 0.13
C PHE A 49 -2.88 8.98 1.09
N ILE A 50 -1.89 8.25 0.57
CA ILE A 50 -1.10 7.34 1.39
C ILE A 50 -0.25 8.09 2.41
N THR A 51 0.32 9.24 2.06
CA THR A 51 1.07 10.08 3.00
C THR A 51 0.18 10.57 4.16
N GLN A 52 -1.09 10.92 3.91
CA GLN A 52 -2.04 11.27 4.98
C GLN A 52 -2.29 10.09 5.93
N CYS A 53 -2.50 8.89 5.40
CA CYS A 53 -2.68 7.66 6.19
C CYS A 53 -1.43 7.31 7.04
N MET A 54 -0.25 7.62 6.54
CA MET A 54 1.04 7.30 7.16
C MET A 54 1.55 8.38 8.13
N ARG A 55 0.75 9.40 8.44
CA ARG A 55 1.14 10.42 9.44
C ARG A 55 1.39 9.78 10.79
N LYS A 56 2.59 9.99 11.34
CA LYS A 56 3.04 9.37 12.58
C LYS A 56 2.35 9.97 13.80
N GLN A 57 2.14 11.28 13.80
CA GLN A 57 1.44 11.96 14.87
C GLN A 57 -0.07 11.69 14.77
N PRO A 58 -0.70 11.08 15.80
CA PRO A 58 -2.12 10.73 15.74
C PRO A 58 -3.04 11.92 15.50
N LYS A 59 -2.69 13.10 16.03
CA LYS A 59 -3.47 14.34 15.86
C LYS A 59 -3.41 14.91 14.45
N GLU A 60 -2.38 14.56 13.68
CA GLU A 60 -2.21 15.02 12.30
C GLU A 60 -2.78 14.03 11.29
N ARG A 61 -2.98 12.77 11.69
CA ARG A 61 -3.54 11.71 10.84
C ARG A 61 -5.05 11.90 10.72
N PRO A 62 -5.58 12.12 9.50
CA PRO A 62 -7.01 12.30 9.32
C PRO A 62 -7.81 11.06 9.73
N ALA A 63 -9.00 11.28 10.25
CA ALA A 63 -9.96 10.22 10.54
C ALA A 63 -10.45 9.57 9.24
N PRO A 64 -10.91 8.30 9.27
CA PRO A 64 -11.45 7.62 8.09
C PRO A 64 -12.54 8.43 7.37
N GLU A 65 -13.41 9.11 8.12
CA GLU A 65 -14.49 9.93 7.57
C GLU A 65 -13.96 11.13 6.76
N GLU A 66 -12.84 11.72 7.18
CA GLU A 66 -12.17 12.80 6.46
C GLU A 66 -11.49 12.28 5.18
N LEU A 67 -10.92 11.07 5.25
CA LEU A 67 -10.28 10.40 4.11
C LEU A 67 -11.27 10.03 3.01
N MET A 68 -12.54 9.81 3.34
CA MET A 68 -13.58 9.53 2.32
C MET A 68 -13.79 10.70 1.36
N GLY A 69 -13.55 11.94 1.80
CA GLY A 69 -13.60 13.14 0.97
C GLY A 69 -12.33 13.42 0.18
N HIS A 70 -11.29 12.59 0.33
CA HIS A 70 -10.00 12.81 -0.32
C HIS A 70 -10.11 12.66 -1.86
N PRO A 71 -9.45 13.52 -2.68
CA PRO A 71 -9.55 13.48 -4.14
C PRO A 71 -9.32 12.09 -4.75
N PHE A 72 -8.33 11.35 -4.23
CA PHE A 72 -8.07 9.96 -4.65
C PHE A 72 -9.29 9.04 -4.46
N ILE A 73 -9.96 9.09 -3.31
CA ILE A 73 -11.12 8.24 -3.05
C ILE A 73 -12.30 8.66 -3.93
N VAL A 74 -12.61 9.95 -3.96
CA VAL A 74 -13.75 10.48 -4.73
C VAL A 74 -13.59 10.18 -6.23
N GLN A 75 -12.38 10.30 -6.77
CA GLN A 75 -12.09 10.04 -8.18
C GLN A 75 -12.34 8.59 -8.58
N PHE A 76 -12.07 7.62 -7.70
CA PHE A 76 -12.16 6.19 -7.99
C PHE A 76 -13.36 5.49 -7.32
N ASN A 77 -14.27 6.25 -6.70
CA ASN A 77 -15.52 5.74 -6.13
C ASN A 77 -16.64 5.75 -7.17
N ASP A 78 -16.44 5.06 -8.29
CA ASP A 78 -17.36 5.01 -9.42
C ASP A 78 -18.43 3.90 -9.30
N GLY A 79 -18.39 3.11 -8.22
CA GLY A 79 -19.29 1.98 -7.99
C GLY A 79 -19.06 0.77 -8.93
N ASN A 80 -18.00 0.79 -9.74
CA ASN A 80 -17.75 -0.22 -10.76
C ASN A 80 -16.93 -1.40 -10.22
N ALA A 81 -17.54 -2.15 -9.29
CA ALA A 81 -16.92 -3.35 -8.73
C ALA A 81 -16.61 -4.44 -9.78
N ALA A 82 -17.27 -4.40 -10.95
CA ALA A 82 -17.09 -5.38 -12.02
C ALA A 82 -15.67 -5.37 -12.59
N VAL A 83 -15.01 -4.20 -12.64
CA VAL A 83 -13.62 -4.07 -13.10
C VAL A 83 -12.68 -4.86 -12.19
N VAL A 84 -12.87 -4.75 -10.87
CA VAL A 84 -12.06 -5.48 -9.88
C VAL A 84 -12.32 -6.98 -9.98
N SER A 85 -13.59 -7.42 -10.02
CA SER A 85 -13.90 -8.85 -10.12
C SER A 85 -13.32 -9.48 -11.39
N MET A 86 -13.41 -8.77 -12.52
CA MET A 86 -12.89 -9.26 -13.79
C MET A 86 -11.36 -9.38 -13.77
N TRP A 87 -10.67 -8.38 -13.23
CA TRP A 87 -9.21 -8.43 -13.05
C TRP A 87 -8.80 -9.60 -12.14
N VAL A 88 -9.50 -9.81 -11.02
CA VAL A 88 -9.20 -10.92 -10.09
C VAL A 88 -9.38 -12.27 -10.77
N CYS A 89 -10.52 -12.52 -11.44
CA CYS A 89 -10.77 -13.78 -12.15
C CYS A 89 -9.67 -14.07 -13.16
N ARG A 90 -9.35 -13.09 -14.01
CA ARG A 90 -8.30 -13.22 -15.01
C ARG A 90 -6.93 -13.51 -14.38
N ALA A 91 -6.54 -12.76 -13.36
CA ALA A 91 -5.23 -12.93 -12.71
C ALA A 91 -5.08 -14.29 -12.01
N LEU A 92 -6.17 -14.89 -11.53
CA LEU A 92 -6.18 -16.23 -10.94
C LEU A 92 -6.08 -17.32 -12.01
N GLU A 93 -6.79 -17.17 -13.13
CA GLU A 93 -6.71 -18.10 -14.25
C GLU A 93 -5.32 -18.14 -14.88
N GLU A 94 -4.70 -16.98 -15.10
CA GLU A 94 -3.33 -16.87 -15.60
C GLU A 94 -2.33 -17.58 -14.68
N ARG A 95 -2.46 -17.40 -13.35
CA ARG A 95 -1.61 -18.09 -12.37
C ARG A 95 -1.82 -19.60 -12.37
N ARG A 96 -3.06 -20.08 -12.49
CA ARG A 96 -3.36 -21.51 -12.56
C ARG A 96 -2.74 -22.16 -13.80
N SER A 97 -2.82 -21.49 -14.95
CA SER A 97 -2.23 -21.99 -16.20
C SER A 97 -0.70 -22.04 -16.17
N GLN A 98 -0.06 -21.15 -15.41
CA GLN A 98 1.40 -21.13 -15.25
C GLN A 98 1.93 -22.21 -14.29
N GLN A 99 1.10 -22.73 -13.38
CA GLN A 99 1.52 -23.71 -12.38
C GLN A 99 1.61 -25.15 -12.91
N GLY A 100 1.11 -25.46 -14.12
CA GLY A 100 1.13 -26.81 -14.70
C GLY A 100 0.36 -27.86 -13.87
N PRO A 101 0.07 -29.05 -14.41
CA PRO A 101 -0.36 -30.17 -13.57
C PRO A 101 0.81 -30.62 -12.66
N PRO A 102 0.52 -31.24 -11.49
CA PRO A 102 1.56 -31.77 -10.60
C PRO A 102 2.45 -32.81 -11.28
#